data_AF-A0A7V5N0F0-F1
#
_entry.id   AF-A0A7V5N0F0-F1
#
_cell.length_a   1.000
_cell.length_b   1.000
_cell.length_c   1.000
_cell.angle_alpha   90.00
_cell.angle_beta   90.00
_cell.angle_gamma   90.00
#
_symmetry.space_group_name_H-M   'P 1'
#
loop_
_entity.id
_entity.type
_entity.pdbx_description
1 polymer ?
#
loop_
_entity_poly.entity_id
_entity_poly.type
_entity_poly.pdbx_seq_one_letter_code
_entity_poly.pdbx_strand_id
1 'polypeptide(L)' 'EAFGDEGHRKGYCLYKLGCKGPVTHANCPGIKFCGNLAWPVSSGHPCIGCTEPHFWDKFTPFYVPVEIEKFLK' A
#
# COMPACT_ATOMS: atom_id res chain seq x y z
N GLU A 1 6.00 13.53 5.49
CA GLU A 1 5.35 12.39 6.16
C GLU A 1 6.38 11.29 6.28
N ALA A 2 6.43 10.62 7.43
CA ALA A 2 7.43 9.61 7.75
C ALA A 2 6.85 8.52 8.66
N PHE A 3 7.47 7.33 8.65
CA PHE A 3 7.11 6.28 9.59
C PHE A 3 7.26 6.75 11.03
N GLY A 4 6.19 6.59 11.81
CA GLY A 4 6.15 6.91 13.23
C GLY A 4 5.77 8.36 13.56
N ASP A 5 5.50 9.20 12.55
CA ASP A 5 4.97 10.55 12.75
C ASP A 5 3.53 10.53 13.31
N GLU A 6 3.00 11.71 13.64
CA GLU A 6 1.67 11.83 14.23
C GLU A 6 0.57 11.25 13.32
N GLY A 7 0.66 11.47 12.02
CA GLY A 7 -0.30 10.95 11.04
C GLY A 7 -0.23 9.43 10.93
N HIS A 8 0.97 8.86 10.90
CA HIS A 8 1.19 7.42 10.88
C HIS A 8 0.60 6.75 12.13
N ARG A 9 0.83 7.33 13.33
CA ARG A 9 0.28 6.80 14.60
C ARG A 9 -1.25 6.90 14.67
N LYS A 10 -1.86 7.86 13.97
CA LYS A 10 -3.30 8.04 13.85
C LYS A 10 -3.94 7.23 12.72
N GLY A 11 -3.17 6.44 11.98
CA GLY A 11 -3.68 5.59 10.89
C GLY A 11 -4.09 6.36 9.63
N TYR A 12 -3.40 7.46 9.32
CA TYR A 12 -3.65 8.22 8.09
C TYR A 12 -3.25 7.44 6.83
N CYS A 13 -3.67 7.93 5.66
CA CYS A 13 -3.34 7.34 4.38
C CYS A 13 -1.82 7.20 4.18
N LEU A 14 -1.36 6.00 3.80
CA LEU A 14 0.06 5.70 3.60
C LEU A 14 0.55 6.00 2.17
N TYR A 15 -0.20 6.79 1.38
CA TYR A 15 0.15 7.06 -0.03
C TYR A 15 1.53 7.71 -0.18
N LYS A 16 1.83 8.75 0.62
CA LYS A 16 3.14 9.42 0.54
C LYS A 16 4.30 8.56 1.08
N LEU A 17 3.99 7.48 1.81
CA LEU A 17 4.96 6.46 2.24
C LEU A 17 5.14 5.34 1.20
N GLY A 18 4.49 5.44 0.04
CA GLY A 18 4.69 4.52 -1.09
C GLY A 18 3.62 3.45 -1.28
N CYS A 19 2.44 3.59 -0.67
CA CYS A 19 1.36 2.61 -0.84
C CYS A 19 0.98 2.41 -2.32
N LYS A 20 1.12 1.17 -2.80
CA LYS A 20 0.74 0.72 -4.15
C LYS A 20 -0.72 0.27 -4.25
N GLY A 21 -1.48 0.35 -3.16
CA GLY A 21 -2.89 -0.03 -3.10
C GLY A 21 -3.75 0.55 -4.23
N PRO A 22 -3.61 1.83 -4.63
CA PRO A 22 -4.38 2.41 -5.74
C PRO A 22 -4.21 1.71 -7.10
N VAL A 23 -3.13 0.95 -7.28
CA VAL A 23 -2.77 0.28 -8.53
C VAL A 23 -2.60 -1.23 -8.36
N THR A 24 -3.17 -1.80 -7.29
CA THR A 24 -3.08 -3.22 -6.93
C THR A 24 -4.45 -3.85 -6.80
N HIS A 25 -4.73 -4.87 -7.60
CA HIS A 25 -5.97 -5.64 -7.56
C HIS A 25 -5.87 -6.73 -6.49
N ALA A 26 -6.43 -6.46 -5.31
CA ALA A 26 -6.51 -7.42 -4.23
C ALA A 26 -7.70 -7.13 -3.31
N ASN A 27 -8.25 -8.18 -2.69
CA ASN A 27 -9.35 -8.07 -1.72
C ASN A 27 -8.86 -7.86 -0.27
N CYS A 28 -7.56 -7.59 -0.05
CA CYS A 28 -6.95 -7.39 1.27
C CYS A 28 -7.70 -6.41 2.18
N PRO A 29 -8.18 -5.23 1.74
CA PRO A 29 -8.94 -4.34 2.63
C PRO A 29 -10.34 -4.89 2.98
N GLY A 30 -10.89 -5.79 2.17
CA GLY A 30 -12.22 -6.39 2.37
C GLY A 30 -12.18 -7.64 3.26
N ILE A 31 -11.41 -8.67 2.87
CA ILE A 31 -11.35 -9.95 3.60
C ILE A 31 -10.29 -9.97 4.72
N LYS A 32 -9.24 -9.16 4.56
CA LYS A 32 -8.02 -9.15 5.37
C LYS A 32 -7.35 -10.53 5.50
N PHE A 33 -6.33 -10.61 6.34
CA PHE A 33 -5.58 -11.81 6.69
C PHE A 33 -5.87 -12.21 8.14
N CYS A 34 -5.43 -13.42 8.51
CA CYS A 34 -5.54 -13.96 9.88
C CYS A 34 -6.99 -14.00 10.41
N GLY A 35 -7.96 -14.35 9.57
CA GLY A 35 -9.37 -14.42 9.98
C GLY A 35 -10.01 -13.04 10.17
N ASN A 36 -9.88 -12.16 9.16
CA ASN A 36 -10.42 -10.79 9.16
C ASN A 36 -9.78 -9.84 10.20
N LEU A 37 -8.53 -10.09 10.59
CA LEU A 37 -7.88 -9.34 11.66
C LEU A 37 -7.03 -8.18 11.14
N ALA A 38 -6.16 -8.44 10.15
CA ALA A 38 -5.17 -7.48 9.73
C ALA A 38 -4.87 -7.57 8.22
N TRP A 39 -4.46 -6.46 7.63
CA TRP A 39 -3.85 -6.38 6.31
C TRP A 39 -2.72 -5.35 6.35
N PRO A 40 -1.81 -5.30 5.35
CA PRO A 40 -0.58 -4.51 5.45
C PRO A 40 -0.82 -3.05 5.89
N VAL A 41 -1.78 -2.38 5.26
CA VAL A 41 -2.06 -0.96 5.54
C VAL A 41 -2.69 -0.75 6.90
N SER A 42 -3.58 -1.64 7.39
CA SER A 42 -4.08 -1.54 8.77
C SER A 42 -2.97 -1.76 9.80
N SER A 43 -1.91 -2.47 9.43
CA SER A 43 -0.75 -2.70 10.29
C SER A 43 0.32 -1.60 10.16
N GLY A 44 0.05 -0.52 9.43
CA GLY A 44 0.95 0.63 9.25
C GLY A 44 1.97 0.47 8.11
N HIS A 45 1.95 -0.63 7.35
CA HIS A 45 2.86 -0.79 6.22
C HIS A 45 2.14 -0.52 4.88
N PRO A 46 2.72 0.29 3.98
CA PRO A 46 2.16 0.49 2.64
C PRO A 46 2.01 -0.83 1.88
N CYS A 47 0.95 -0.96 1.07
CA CYS A 47 0.85 -2.07 0.12
C CYS A 47 2.04 -2.02 -0.84
N ILE A 48 2.68 -3.16 -1.10
CA ILE A 48 3.80 -3.28 -2.05
C ILE A 48 3.36 -3.76 -3.44
N GLY A 49 2.08 -4.12 -3.60
CA GLY A 49 1.53 -4.56 -4.88
C GLY A 49 1.79 -6.02 -5.24
N CYS A 50 1.88 -6.92 -4.26
CA CYS A 50 2.30 -8.31 -4.45
C CYS A 50 1.38 -9.16 -5.37
N THR A 51 0.18 -8.71 -5.68
CA THR A 51 -0.75 -9.40 -6.60
C THR A 51 -0.60 -8.94 -8.05
N GLU A 52 0.19 -7.90 -8.32
CA GLU A 52 0.42 -7.39 -9.65
C GLU A 52 1.59 -8.11 -10.36
N PRO A 53 1.55 -8.26 -11.69
CA PRO A 53 2.67 -8.82 -12.45
C PRO A 53 3.95 -8.02 -12.26
N HIS A 54 5.07 -8.72 -12.06
CA HIS A 54 6.42 -8.14 -11.94
C HIS A 54 6.56 -7.06 -10.85
N PHE A 55 5.80 -7.16 -9.76
CA PHE A 55 5.74 -6.11 -8.74
C PHE A 55 7.11 -5.75 -8.14
N TRP A 56 8.03 -6.70 -8.01
CA TRP A 56 9.39 -6.45 -7.54
C TRP A 56 10.12 -5.41 -8.37
N ASP A 57 9.99 -5.44 -9.69
CA ASP A 57 10.64 -4.49 -10.60
C ASP A 57 9.76 -3.26 -10.86
N LYS A 58 8.45 -3.48 -11.00
CA LYS A 58 7.46 -2.44 -11.34
C LYS A 58 7.26 -1.41 -10.23
N PHE A 59 7.39 -1.83 -8.97
CA PHE A 59 7.05 -1.01 -7.80
C PHE A 59 8.23 -0.69 -6.89
N THR A 60 9.42 -1.19 -7.19
CA THR A 60 10.65 -0.75 -6.54
C THR A 60 11.09 0.61 -7.13
N PRO A 61 11.46 1.59 -6.29
CA PRO A 61 11.52 1.55 -4.82
C PRO A 61 10.14 1.58 -4.14
N PHE A 62 9.91 0.66 -3.19
CA PHE A 62 8.59 0.47 -2.56
C PHE A 62 8.09 1.69 -1.79
N TYR A 63 8.99 2.47 -1.19
CA TYR A 63 8.65 3.62 -0.35
C TYR A 63 8.50 4.94 -1.12
N VAL A 64 8.31 4.87 -2.44
CA VAL A 64 8.04 6.03 -3.29
C VAL A 64 6.59 5.97 -3.81
N PRO A 65 5.84 7.09 -3.80
CA PRO A 65 4.48 7.12 -4.33
C PRO A 65 4.43 6.74 -5.81
N VAL A 66 3.34 6.09 -6.22
CA VAL A 66 3.06 5.87 -7.65
C VAL A 66 2.30 7.04 -8.24
N GLU A 67 2.65 7.42 -9.46
CA GLU A 67 1.83 8.31 -10.28
C GLU A 67 0.62 7.53 -10.80
N ILE A 68 -0.54 7.77 -10.19
CA ILE A 68 -1.76 6.98 -10.43
C ILE A 68 -2.24 7.15 -11.88
N GLU A 69 -2.01 8.33 -12.47
CA GLU A 69 -2.40 8.69 -13.82
C GLU A 69 -1.79 7.75 -14.88
N LYS A 70 -0.61 7.19 -14.61
CA LYS A 70 0.04 6.21 -15.51
C LYS A 70 -0.71 4.88 -15.59
N PHE A 71 -1.62 4.61 -14.65
CA PHE A 71 -2.38 3.36 -14.52
C PHE A 71 -3.87 3.53 -14.86
N LEU A 72 -4.34 4.75 -15.12
CA LEU A 72 -5.73 5.06 -15.49
C LEU A 72 -6.00 4.96 -17.01
N LYS A 73 -5.18 4.21 -17.75
CA LYS A 73 -5.36 4.02 -19.20
C LYS A 73 -6.42 2.98 -19.50
#